data_AF-A0A3D8SND6-F1
#
_entry.id   AF-A0A3D8SND6-F1
#
_cell.length_a   1.000
_cell.length_b   1.000
_cell.length_c   1.000
_cell.angle_alpha   90.00
_cell.angle_beta   90.00
_cell.angle_gamma   90.00
#
_symmetry.space_group_name_H-M   'P 1'
#
loop_
_entity.id
_entity.type
_entity.pdbx_description
1 polymer ?
#
loop_
_entity_poly.entity_id
_entity_poly.type
_entity_poly.pdbx_seq_one_letter_code
_entity_poly.pdbx_strand_id
1 'polypeptide(L)'
;MARGHPDLVLHIFDTKYLAHTDGLSRARTVIRELYAPSAYNSPNETEAAAAWDTIRVGHGIVALDEQYIAENHLPKSFAHPYHPTKHAYVIEAYHAIHCITILRQHYQALDQGKPWDWPRGHDLHCFNVLCEYIMCNIDDTPLNFTHDRDSGHRLKKKCQDWDALSHWAGEHSSGYHFHEPNGSLRGPWLEDYTPGDGLVW
;
A
#
# COMPACT_ATOMS: atom_id res chain seq x y z
N MET A 1 3.23 -46.93 32.96
CA MET A 1 2.97 -45.51 33.29
C MET A 1 3.56 -44.64 32.19
N ALA A 2 2.75 -44.32 31.18
CA ALA A 2 3.12 -43.38 30.13
C ALA A 2 2.88 -41.95 30.65
N ARG A 3 3.88 -41.08 30.59
CA ARG A 3 3.74 -39.66 30.91
C ARG A 3 3.38 -38.94 29.62
N GLY A 4 2.15 -38.42 29.57
CA GLY A 4 1.64 -37.59 28.48
C GLY A 4 2.36 -36.26 28.43
N HIS A 5 2.65 -35.82 27.20
CA HIS A 5 3.07 -34.47 26.87
C HIS A 5 1.96 -33.47 27.23
N PRO A 6 2.26 -32.31 27.84
CA PRO A 6 1.28 -31.25 27.95
C PRO A 6 1.17 -30.52 26.62
N ASP A 7 -0.08 -30.39 26.18
CA ASP A 7 -0.51 -29.83 24.91
C ASP A 7 0.04 -28.44 24.65
N LEU A 8 0.61 -28.25 23.46
CA LEU A 8 0.88 -26.95 22.87
C LEU A 8 -0.49 -26.33 22.53
N VAL A 9 -1.06 -25.57 23.45
CA VAL A 9 -2.24 -24.74 23.18
C VAL A 9 -1.79 -23.66 22.20
N LEU A 10 -1.98 -23.94 20.91
CA LEU A 10 -1.93 -22.98 19.84
C LEU A 10 -3.04 -21.96 20.14
N HIS A 11 -2.68 -20.86 20.80
CA HIS A 11 -3.54 -19.69 20.84
C HIS A 11 -3.63 -19.18 19.40
N ILE A 12 -4.62 -19.69 18.67
CA ILE A 12 -5.14 -19.06 17.46
C ILE A 12 -5.52 -17.65 17.91
N PHE A 13 -4.69 -16.67 17.56
CA PHE A 13 -5.05 -15.27 17.72
C PHE A 13 -6.34 -15.07 16.93
N ASP A 14 -7.41 -14.86 17.68
CA ASP A 14 -8.76 -14.56 17.25
C ASP A 14 -8.69 -13.60 16.05
N THR A 15 -9.35 -13.96 14.95
CA THR A 15 -9.40 -13.25 13.65
C THR A 15 -10.02 -11.84 13.73
N LYS A 16 -10.12 -11.27 14.93
CA LYS A 16 -10.65 -9.95 15.25
C LYS A 16 -9.77 -8.78 14.83
N TYR A 17 -8.50 -9.01 14.47
CA TYR A 17 -7.67 -7.97 13.84
C TYR A 17 -8.11 -7.62 12.40
N LEU A 18 -9.08 -8.36 11.85
CA LEU A 18 -9.64 -8.10 10.52
C LEU A 18 -10.98 -7.38 10.59
N ALA A 19 -11.23 -6.61 11.65
CA ALA A 19 -12.42 -5.78 11.70
C ALA A 19 -12.36 -4.80 10.52
N HIS A 20 -13.29 -5.06 9.60
CA HIS A 20 -13.45 -4.37 8.34
C HIS A 20 -13.73 -2.89 8.62
N THR A 21 -13.18 -2.00 7.80
CA THR A 21 -13.73 -0.64 7.76
C THR A 21 -15.14 -0.73 7.18
N ASP A 22 -16.06 0.11 7.66
CA ASP A 22 -17.43 0.12 7.17
C ASP A 22 -17.43 0.23 5.63
N GLY A 23 -17.81 -0.87 4.96
CA GLY A 23 -17.96 -0.93 3.50
C GLY A 23 -16.81 -1.58 2.70
N LEU A 24 -15.64 -1.89 3.27
CA LEU A 24 -14.55 -2.53 2.50
C LEU A 24 -14.54 -4.06 2.62
N SER A 25 -14.62 -4.74 1.48
CA SER A 25 -14.52 -6.20 1.39
C SER A 25 -13.11 -6.65 1.05
N ARG A 26 -12.62 -7.68 1.77
CA ARG A 26 -11.37 -8.39 1.41
C ARG A 26 -11.58 -9.45 0.33
N ALA A 27 -12.83 -9.68 -0.09
CA ALA A 27 -13.14 -10.63 -1.14
C ALA A 27 -12.55 -10.15 -2.48
N ARG A 28 -11.97 -11.09 -3.22
CA ARG A 28 -11.46 -10.84 -4.56
C ARG A 28 -12.61 -10.96 -5.56
N THR A 29 -13.24 -9.83 -5.89
CA THR A 29 -14.46 -9.76 -6.72
C THR A 29 -14.21 -9.16 -8.10
N VAL A 30 -13.16 -8.36 -8.25
CA VAL A 30 -12.90 -7.60 -9.48
C VAL A 30 -11.97 -8.40 -10.39
N ILE A 31 -12.40 -8.66 -11.63
CA ILE A 31 -11.56 -9.36 -12.60
C ILE A 31 -10.59 -8.36 -13.24
N ARG A 32 -9.30 -8.69 -13.19
CA ARG A 32 -8.21 -7.92 -13.78
C ARG A 32 -7.34 -8.83 -14.65
N GLU A 33 -6.75 -8.26 -15.71
CA GLU A 33 -5.80 -8.97 -16.57
C GLU A 33 -4.38 -8.64 -16.13
N LEU A 34 -3.57 -9.67 -15.86
CA LEU A 34 -2.19 -9.53 -15.42
C LEU A 34 -1.23 -9.36 -16.60
N TYR A 35 -0.15 -8.61 -16.37
CA TYR A 35 0.94 -8.39 -17.34
C TYR A 35 0.44 -7.89 -18.72
N ALA A 36 -0.66 -7.14 -18.71
CA ALA A 36 -1.09 -6.34 -19.85
C ALA A 36 -0.14 -5.15 -20.02
N PRO A 37 0.04 -4.62 -21.25
CA PRO A 37 0.78 -3.38 -21.46
C PRO A 37 0.22 -2.26 -20.56
N SER A 38 1.08 -1.56 -19.83
CA SER A 38 0.71 -0.47 -18.93
C SER A 38 1.62 0.73 -19.14
N ALA A 39 1.16 1.93 -18.83
CA ALA A 39 2.02 3.10 -18.89
C ALA A 39 3.19 3.00 -17.88
N TYR A 40 2.98 2.31 -16.75
CA TYR A 40 3.98 2.13 -15.69
C TYR A 40 5.24 1.36 -16.12
N ASN A 41 5.13 0.49 -17.12
CA ASN A 41 6.24 -0.29 -17.68
C ASN A 41 6.59 0.10 -19.13
N SER A 42 6.18 1.30 -19.57
CA SER A 42 6.53 1.81 -20.89
C SER A 42 8.07 1.94 -21.03
N PRO A 43 8.66 1.51 -22.16
CA PRO A 43 10.06 1.78 -22.44
C PRO A 43 10.35 3.27 -22.70
N ASN A 44 9.31 4.08 -22.92
CA ASN A 44 9.43 5.53 -22.95
C ASN A 44 9.40 6.08 -21.51
N GLU A 45 10.57 6.46 -20.99
CA GLU A 45 10.68 6.97 -19.62
C GLU A 45 9.81 8.22 -19.36
N THR A 46 9.51 9.04 -20.38
CA THR A 46 8.61 10.19 -20.19
C THR A 46 7.18 9.74 -19.89
N GLU A 47 6.72 8.69 -20.58
CA GLU A 47 5.39 8.11 -20.36
C GLU A 47 5.34 7.36 -19.03
N ALA A 48 6.37 6.56 -18.73
CA ALA A 48 6.47 5.87 -17.46
C ALA A 48 6.50 6.85 -16.30
N ALA A 49 7.39 7.85 -16.32
CA ALA A 49 7.44 8.89 -15.30
C ALA A 49 6.08 9.57 -15.11
N ALA A 50 5.39 9.95 -16.19
CA ALA A 50 4.08 10.56 -16.10
C ALA A 50 3.03 9.65 -15.41
N ALA A 51 3.06 8.34 -15.65
CA ALA A 51 2.19 7.39 -14.98
C ALA A 51 2.57 7.20 -13.50
N TRP A 52 3.85 7.11 -13.17
CA TRP A 52 4.30 7.02 -11.77
C TRP A 52 4.02 8.31 -10.99
N ASP A 53 4.12 9.48 -11.64
CA ASP A 53 3.82 10.79 -11.07
C ASP A 53 2.32 11.00 -10.79
N THR A 54 1.42 10.16 -11.32
CA THR A 54 -0.01 10.21 -10.94
C THR A 54 -0.28 9.53 -9.61
N ILE A 55 0.61 8.65 -9.14
CA ILE A 55 0.41 7.90 -7.90
C ILE A 55 0.45 8.85 -6.70
N ARG A 56 -0.66 8.92 -5.95
CA ARG A 56 -0.78 9.70 -4.73
C ARG A 56 -0.58 8.81 -3.51
N VAL A 57 0.67 8.57 -3.14
CA VAL A 57 1.03 7.70 -2.00
C VAL A 57 0.44 8.17 -0.66
N GLY A 58 0.22 9.49 -0.49
CA GLY A 58 -0.40 10.07 0.69
C GLY A 58 -1.92 9.85 0.78
N HIS A 59 -2.57 9.42 -0.30
CA HIS A 59 -4.02 9.18 -0.33
C HIS A 59 -4.48 8.12 0.67
N GLY A 60 -3.59 7.19 1.01
CA GLY A 60 -3.84 6.15 2.00
C GLY A 60 -3.63 6.55 3.45
N ILE A 61 -3.34 7.82 3.76
CA ILE A 61 -3.26 8.28 5.15
C ILE A 61 -4.65 8.76 5.57
N VAL A 62 -5.28 8.03 6.47
CA VAL A 62 -6.66 8.24 6.92
C VAL A 62 -6.73 8.70 8.36
N ALA A 63 -7.74 9.50 8.70
CA ALA A 63 -8.01 9.96 10.05
C ALA A 63 -9.16 9.15 10.65
N LEU A 64 -8.84 8.26 11.59
CA LEU A 64 -9.80 7.38 12.25
C LEU A 64 -10.21 7.95 13.61
N ASP A 65 -11.48 7.84 13.94
CA ASP A 65 -12.03 8.27 15.24
C ASP A 65 -11.60 7.33 16.38
N GLU A 66 -11.44 7.88 17.58
CA GLU A 66 -11.09 7.12 18.80
C GLU A 66 -12.03 5.93 19.05
N GLN A 67 -13.32 6.07 18.77
CA GLN A 67 -14.29 4.99 18.89
C GLN A 67 -13.93 3.82 17.97
N TYR A 68 -13.69 4.09 16.68
CA TYR A 68 -13.30 3.08 15.70
C TYR A 68 -12.00 2.39 16.14
N ILE A 69 -11.01 3.16 16.57
CA ILE A 69 -9.72 2.64 17.06
C ILE A 69 -9.92 1.69 18.24
N ALA A 70 -10.76 2.07 19.21
CA ALA A 70 -11.04 1.27 20.39
C ALA A 70 -11.81 -0.03 20.05
N GLU A 71 -12.84 0.06 19.22
CA GLU A 71 -13.67 -1.08 18.78
C GLU A 71 -12.86 -2.10 17.96
N ASN A 72 -11.92 -1.62 17.14
CA ASN A 72 -11.09 -2.44 16.27
C ASN A 72 -9.75 -2.83 16.93
N HIS A 73 -9.52 -2.45 18.20
CA HIS A 73 -8.30 -2.72 18.96
C HIS A 73 -7.01 -2.31 18.23
N LEU A 74 -7.05 -1.19 17.50
CA LEU A 74 -5.91 -0.72 16.75
C LEU A 74 -4.82 -0.16 17.68
N PRO A 75 -3.53 -0.43 17.42
CA PRO A 75 -2.44 0.23 18.12
C PRO A 75 -2.56 1.75 18.03
N LYS A 76 -2.20 2.46 19.10
CA LYS A 76 -2.24 3.93 19.11
C LYS A 76 -1.36 4.51 18.01
N SER A 77 -1.89 5.46 17.28
CA SER A 77 -1.16 6.27 16.29
C SER A 77 -1.12 7.75 16.70
N PHE A 78 -0.48 8.59 15.89
CA PHE A 78 -0.37 10.02 16.10
C PHE A 78 -1.74 10.70 16.05
N ALA A 79 -2.02 11.56 17.02
CA ALA A 79 -3.24 12.38 17.03
C ALA A 79 -3.22 13.38 15.86
N HIS A 80 -4.39 13.60 15.25
CA HIS A 80 -4.54 14.56 14.17
C HIS A 80 -4.42 16.00 14.71
N PRO A 81 -3.58 16.87 14.10
CA PRO A 81 -3.21 18.16 14.67
C PRO A 81 -4.40 19.12 14.85
N TYR A 82 -5.43 19.00 14.02
CA TYR A 82 -6.62 19.85 14.06
C TYR A 82 -7.87 19.16 14.61
N HIS A 83 -7.81 17.85 14.86
CA HIS A 83 -8.95 17.03 15.27
C HIS A 83 -8.51 16.06 16.36
N PRO A 84 -8.47 16.47 17.64
CA PRO A 84 -7.84 15.70 18.71
C PRO A 84 -8.51 14.35 18.99
N THR A 85 -9.74 14.14 18.55
CA THR A 85 -10.49 12.87 18.66
C THR A 85 -10.22 11.92 17.50
N LYS A 86 -9.33 12.30 16.58
CA LYS A 86 -8.93 11.51 15.41
C LYS A 86 -7.44 11.24 15.44
N HIS A 87 -7.05 10.07 14.93
CA HIS A 87 -5.65 9.68 14.79
C HIS A 87 -5.35 9.30 13.34
N ALA A 88 -4.16 9.67 12.87
CA ALA A 88 -3.70 9.36 11.52
C ALA A 88 -3.20 7.92 11.43
N TYR A 89 -3.70 7.15 10.47
CA TYR A 89 -3.24 5.80 10.15
C TYR A 89 -2.88 5.72 8.68
N VAL A 90 -1.98 4.80 8.32
CA VAL A 90 -1.69 4.48 6.92
C VAL A 90 -2.32 3.14 6.56
N ILE A 91 -3.02 3.10 5.44
CA ILE A 91 -3.52 1.86 4.85
C ILE A 91 -2.33 1.06 4.33
N GLU A 92 -2.23 -0.22 4.71
CA GLU A 92 -1.10 -1.09 4.37
C GLU A 92 -0.83 -1.16 2.86
N ALA A 93 -1.87 -1.28 2.03
CA ALA A 93 -1.73 -1.32 0.57
C ALA A 93 -1.11 -0.02 0.00
N TYR A 94 -1.46 1.14 0.55
CA TYR A 94 -0.83 2.41 0.18
C TYR A 94 0.60 2.53 0.72
N HIS A 95 0.90 1.96 1.89
CA HIS A 95 2.28 1.89 2.39
C HIS A 95 3.17 1.02 1.49
N ALA A 96 2.64 -0.10 0.96
CA ALA A 96 3.33 -0.91 -0.04
C ALA A 96 3.56 -0.13 -1.34
N ILE A 97 2.54 0.60 -1.84
CA ILE A 97 2.69 1.47 -3.02
C ILE A 97 3.69 2.60 -2.78
N HIS A 98 3.72 3.21 -1.59
CA HIS A 98 4.74 4.17 -1.21
C HIS A 98 6.14 3.56 -1.33
N CYS A 99 6.34 2.38 -0.74
CA CYS A 99 7.64 1.71 -0.74
C CYS A 99 8.13 1.37 -2.15
N ILE A 100 7.28 0.86 -3.05
CA ILE A 100 7.70 0.55 -4.42
C ILE A 100 8.01 1.82 -5.23
N THR A 101 7.27 2.91 -5.02
CA THR A 101 7.54 4.21 -5.66
C THR A 101 8.90 4.76 -5.22
N ILE A 102 9.22 4.73 -3.92
CA ILE A 102 10.51 5.19 -3.40
C ILE A 102 11.67 4.33 -3.93
N LEU A 103 11.52 3.00 -3.93
CA LEU A 103 12.55 2.11 -4.47
C LEU A 103 12.76 2.33 -5.99
N ARG A 104 11.70 2.63 -6.75
CA ARG A 104 11.81 3.03 -8.15
C ARG A 104 12.61 4.32 -8.29
N GLN A 105 12.28 5.36 -7.51
CA GLN A 105 13.00 6.63 -7.56
C GLN A 105 14.49 6.46 -7.24
N HIS A 106 14.82 5.64 -6.23
CA HIS A 106 16.20 5.32 -5.92
C HIS A 106 16.89 4.60 -7.09
N TYR A 107 16.26 3.58 -7.67
CA TYR A 107 16.79 2.88 -8.84
C TYR A 107 17.10 3.85 -9.99
N GLN A 108 16.19 4.79 -10.26
CA GLN A 108 16.39 5.81 -11.29
C GLN A 108 17.52 6.78 -10.95
N ALA A 109 17.65 7.17 -9.68
CA ALA A 109 18.76 8.01 -9.24
C ALA A 109 20.10 7.30 -9.47
N LEU A 110 20.19 6.01 -9.15
CA LEU A 110 21.38 5.19 -9.40
C LEU A 110 21.71 5.09 -10.89
N ASP A 111 20.72 4.78 -11.74
CA ASP A 111 20.88 4.67 -13.19
C ASP A 111 21.38 6.00 -13.81
N GLN A 112 20.89 7.12 -13.29
CA GLN A 112 21.27 8.47 -13.74
C GLN A 112 22.53 9.03 -13.06
N GLY A 113 23.15 8.28 -12.14
CA GLY A 113 24.28 8.77 -11.33
C GLY A 113 23.96 9.97 -10.44
N LYS A 114 22.70 10.14 -10.04
CA LYS A 114 22.22 11.22 -9.18
C LYS A 114 22.32 10.84 -7.69
N PRO A 115 22.48 11.84 -6.80
CA PRO A 115 22.43 11.59 -5.37
C PRO A 115 21.04 11.08 -4.95
N TRP A 116 21.02 10.35 -3.84
CA TRP A 116 19.81 9.85 -3.20
C TRP A 116 19.76 10.37 -1.77
N ASP A 117 18.68 11.06 -1.42
CA ASP A 117 18.57 11.79 -0.17
C ASP A 117 18.10 10.91 1.00
N TRP A 118 17.49 9.77 0.72
CA TRP A 118 17.05 8.84 1.76
C TRP A 118 18.23 7.97 2.23
N PRO A 119 18.33 7.71 3.55
CA PRO A 119 19.35 6.79 4.07
C PRO A 119 19.05 5.36 3.61
N ARG A 120 20.10 4.53 3.48
CA ARG A 120 19.98 3.10 3.18
C ARG A 120 18.97 2.35 4.06
N GLY A 121 18.81 2.78 5.32
CA GLY A 121 17.81 2.20 6.23
C GLY A 121 16.37 2.31 5.71
N HIS A 122 16.07 3.33 4.93
CA HIS A 122 14.76 3.51 4.31
C HIS A 122 14.49 2.46 3.23
N ASP A 123 15.47 2.15 2.36
CA ASP A 123 15.30 1.09 1.35
C ASP A 123 15.10 -0.28 2.01
N LEU A 124 15.88 -0.58 3.06
CA LEU A 124 15.75 -1.84 3.80
C LEU A 124 14.36 -1.99 4.44
N HIS A 125 13.83 -0.89 4.98
CA HIS A 125 12.44 -0.83 5.46
C HIS A 125 11.45 -1.10 4.31
N CYS A 126 11.61 -0.41 3.18
CA CYS A 126 10.73 -0.60 2.02
C CYS A 126 10.74 -2.05 1.50
N PHE A 127 11.91 -2.68 1.41
CA PHE A 127 12.01 -4.10 1.05
C PHE A 127 11.28 -5.00 2.05
N ASN A 128 11.47 -4.77 3.35
CA ASN A 128 10.80 -5.56 4.39
C ASN A 128 9.28 -5.41 4.34
N VAL A 129 8.78 -4.18 4.22
CA VAL A 129 7.34 -3.88 4.11
C VAL A 129 6.72 -4.61 2.92
N LEU A 130 7.38 -4.61 1.76
CA LEU A 130 6.88 -5.33 0.57
C LEU A 130 6.86 -6.84 0.81
N CYS A 131 7.86 -7.41 1.47
CA CYS A 131 7.86 -8.82 1.84
C CYS A 131 6.74 -9.17 2.82
N GLU A 132 6.57 -8.40 3.89
CA GLU A 132 5.51 -8.58 4.88
C GLU A 132 4.13 -8.49 4.23
N TYR A 133 3.91 -7.49 3.38
CA TYR A 133 2.67 -7.31 2.64
C TYR A 133 2.33 -8.54 1.78
N ILE A 134 3.30 -9.06 1.02
CA ILE A 134 3.11 -10.26 0.19
C ILE A 134 2.83 -11.49 1.06
N MET A 135 3.57 -11.66 2.15
CA MET A 135 3.40 -12.81 3.06
C MET A 135 2.08 -12.79 3.81
N CYS A 136 1.53 -11.61 4.09
CA CYS A 136 0.19 -11.45 4.68
C CYS A 136 -0.92 -11.64 3.64
N ASN A 137 -0.65 -11.39 2.36
CA ASN A 137 -1.62 -11.44 1.26
C ASN A 137 -1.30 -12.55 0.26
N ILE A 138 -1.08 -13.78 0.78
CA ILE A 138 -0.70 -14.95 -0.03
C ILE A 138 -1.66 -15.15 -1.19
N ASP A 139 -1.08 -15.44 -2.35
CA ASP A 139 -1.80 -15.69 -3.59
C ASP A 139 -1.30 -16.97 -4.24
N ASP A 140 -2.16 -17.97 -4.32
CA ASP A 140 -1.87 -19.29 -4.89
C ASP A 140 -2.26 -19.41 -6.37
N THR A 141 -2.61 -18.30 -7.04
CA THR A 141 -2.96 -18.30 -8.46
C THR A 141 -1.78 -18.79 -9.31
N PRO A 142 -1.89 -19.93 -10.02
CA PRO A 142 -0.82 -20.39 -10.90
C PRO A 142 -0.72 -19.49 -12.12
N LEU A 143 0.49 -19.02 -12.42
CA LEU A 143 0.78 -18.19 -13.59
C LEU A 143 1.23 -19.04 -14.78
N ASN A 144 0.77 -18.71 -15.98
CA ASN A 144 1.30 -19.29 -17.22
C ASN A 144 2.71 -18.76 -17.49
N PHE A 145 3.61 -19.61 -17.99
CA PHE A 145 4.92 -19.19 -18.48
C PHE A 145 4.87 -18.91 -19.98
N THR A 146 5.53 -17.84 -20.41
CA THR A 146 5.77 -17.53 -21.82
C THR A 146 7.22 -17.84 -22.21
N HIS A 147 7.50 -17.88 -23.52
CA HIS A 147 8.84 -18.22 -24.04
C HIS A 147 9.92 -17.19 -23.66
N ASP A 148 9.52 -15.95 -23.40
CA ASP A 148 10.35 -14.83 -22.94
C ASP A 148 10.55 -14.78 -21.42
N ARG A 149 10.21 -15.87 -20.71
CA ARG A 149 10.30 -15.99 -19.24
C ARG A 149 9.40 -14.99 -18.48
N ASP A 150 8.40 -14.46 -19.14
CA ASP A 150 7.32 -13.74 -18.47
C ASP A 150 6.34 -14.75 -17.84
N SER A 151 5.65 -14.32 -16.79
CA SER A 151 4.73 -15.16 -16.02
C SER A 151 3.40 -14.43 -15.89
N GLY A 152 2.29 -15.07 -16.23
CA GLY A 152 0.96 -14.48 -16.04
C GLY A 152 0.46 -13.62 -17.20
N HIS A 153 1.15 -13.62 -18.35
CA HIS A 153 0.77 -12.83 -19.52
C HIS A 153 -0.68 -13.11 -19.95
N ARG A 154 -1.52 -12.06 -19.93
CA ARG A 154 -2.96 -12.07 -20.26
C ARG A 154 -3.81 -13.00 -19.39
N LEU A 155 -3.31 -13.37 -18.20
CA LEU A 155 -4.08 -14.16 -17.26
C LEU A 155 -5.14 -13.27 -16.59
N LYS A 156 -6.40 -13.70 -16.63
CA LYS A 156 -7.47 -13.06 -15.86
C LYS A 156 -7.50 -13.59 -14.44
N LYS A 157 -7.39 -12.69 -13.48
CA LYS A 157 -7.37 -12.99 -12.05
C LYS A 157 -8.43 -12.17 -11.32
N LYS A 158 -8.98 -12.72 -10.24
CA LYS A 158 -9.83 -11.96 -9.32
C LYS A 158 -8.94 -11.23 -8.32
N CYS A 159 -9.13 -9.93 -8.21
CA CYS A 159 -8.42 -9.01 -7.32
C CYS A 159 -9.39 -8.39 -6.32
N GLN A 160 -8.84 -7.89 -5.21
CA GLN A 160 -9.59 -6.99 -4.32
C GLN A 160 -9.90 -5.69 -5.06
N ASP A 161 -10.96 -5.01 -4.63
CA ASP A 161 -11.44 -3.79 -5.27
C ASP A 161 -10.60 -2.59 -4.81
N TRP A 162 -9.60 -2.24 -5.63
CA TRP A 162 -8.75 -1.08 -5.41
C TRP A 162 -9.56 0.22 -5.46
N ASP A 163 -10.54 0.31 -6.35
CA ASP A 163 -11.33 1.53 -6.56
C ASP A 163 -12.20 1.80 -5.32
N ALA A 164 -12.76 0.74 -4.72
CA ALA A 164 -13.47 0.83 -3.44
C ALA A 164 -12.55 1.26 -2.29
N LEU A 165 -11.34 0.70 -2.19
CA LEU A 165 -10.35 1.10 -1.18
C LEU A 165 -9.95 2.57 -1.35
N SER A 166 -9.70 3.00 -2.58
CA SER A 166 -9.30 4.37 -2.93
C SER A 166 -10.40 5.37 -2.60
N HIS A 167 -11.65 5.04 -2.92
CA HIS A 167 -12.81 5.84 -2.55
C HIS A 167 -12.93 5.99 -1.02
N TRP A 168 -12.87 4.86 -0.30
CA TRP A 168 -12.96 4.87 1.16
C TRP A 168 -11.84 5.68 1.81
N ALA A 169 -10.60 5.53 1.32
CA ALA A 169 -9.45 6.30 1.79
C ALA A 169 -9.65 7.81 1.58
N GLY A 170 -10.26 8.18 0.45
CA GLY A 170 -10.64 9.55 0.15
C GLY A 170 -11.65 10.14 1.13
N GLU A 171 -12.72 9.39 1.45
CA GLU A 171 -13.75 9.79 2.42
C GLU A 171 -13.20 9.92 3.85
N HIS A 172 -12.16 9.16 4.17
CA HIS A 172 -11.52 9.13 5.49
C HIS A 172 -10.17 9.85 5.51
N SER A 173 -9.88 10.69 4.50
CA SER A 173 -8.58 11.33 4.36
C SER A 173 -8.20 12.09 5.63
N SER A 174 -6.95 11.92 6.04
CA SER A 174 -6.36 12.69 7.13
C SER A 174 -5.85 14.06 6.71
N GLY A 175 -5.87 14.37 5.41
CA GLY A 175 -5.24 15.59 4.87
C GLY A 175 -3.72 15.64 5.06
N TYR A 176 -3.07 14.54 5.46
CA TYR A 176 -1.62 14.46 5.53
C TYR A 176 -1.00 14.29 4.15
N HIS A 177 0.10 15.02 3.93
CA HIS A 177 0.99 14.81 2.79
C HIS A 177 2.37 14.39 3.32
N PHE A 178 2.99 13.39 2.68
CA PHE A 178 4.38 13.01 2.98
C PHE A 178 5.33 14.12 2.52
N HIS A 179 6.30 14.46 3.36
CA HIS A 179 7.41 15.34 3.00
C HIS A 179 8.54 14.48 2.43
N GLU A 180 8.92 14.70 1.17
CA GLU A 180 10.18 14.15 0.66
C GLU A 180 11.37 14.83 1.38
N PRO A 181 12.52 14.16 1.56
CA PRO A 181 13.64 14.68 2.34
C PRO A 181 14.25 15.95 1.76
N ASN A 182 14.06 16.16 0.45
CA ASN A 182 14.54 17.33 -0.29
C ASN A 182 13.65 18.57 -0.12
N GLY A 183 12.58 18.49 0.67
CA GLY A 183 11.68 19.61 0.90
C GLY A 183 10.73 19.93 -0.25
N SER A 184 10.64 19.08 -1.28
CA SER A 184 9.67 19.26 -2.35
C SER A 184 8.27 18.84 -1.88
N LEU A 185 7.64 19.69 -1.06
CA LEU A 185 6.18 19.75 -1.01
C LEU A 185 5.71 20.65 -2.15
N ARG A 186 4.78 20.15 -2.94
CA ARG A 186 3.74 21.04 -3.47
C ARG A 186 2.83 21.40 -2.29
N GLY A 187 3.06 22.58 -1.72
CA GLY A 187 2.07 23.33 -0.96
C GLY A 187 1.79 22.91 0.49
N PRO A 188 1.23 23.82 1.30
CA PRO A 188 0.86 23.55 2.68
C PRO A 188 -0.42 22.71 2.75
N TRP A 189 -0.43 21.84 3.75
CA TRP A 189 -1.57 21.26 4.46
C TRP A 189 -2.96 21.78 3.98
N LEU A 190 -3.75 20.88 3.38
CA LEU A 190 -5.20 20.96 3.09
C LEU A 190 -5.68 21.38 1.68
N GLU A 191 -4.86 21.92 0.77
CA GLU A 191 -5.43 22.49 -0.47
C GLU A 191 -5.41 21.59 -1.73
N ASP A 192 -4.67 20.48 -1.73
CA ASP A 192 -4.46 19.65 -2.93
C ASP A 192 -5.01 18.21 -2.80
N TYR A 193 -6.16 18.03 -2.13
CA TYR A 193 -6.89 16.75 -2.26
C TYR A 193 -7.49 16.65 -3.66
N THR A 194 -6.88 15.83 -4.51
CA THR A 194 -7.50 15.37 -5.76
C THR A 194 -8.26 14.07 -5.50
N PRO A 195 -9.52 13.91 -5.95
CA PRO A 195 -10.21 12.64 -5.86
C PRO A 195 -9.41 11.50 -6.52
N GLY A 196 -9.26 10.39 -5.80
CA GLY A 196 -8.54 9.20 -6.25
C GLY A 196 -7.02 9.27 -6.03
N ASP A 197 -6.35 8.17 -6.34
CA ASP A 197 -4.91 8.00 -6.12
C ASP A 197 -4.08 8.00 -7.39
N GLY A 198 -4.72 8.23 -8.55
CA GLY A 198 -4.10 8.23 -9.87
C GLY A 198 -3.56 6.88 -10.33
N LEU A 199 -3.80 5.79 -9.59
CA LEU A 199 -3.49 4.44 -10.06
C LEU A 199 -4.52 3.99 -11.08
N VAL A 200 -4.04 3.42 -12.18
CA VAL A 200 -4.88 2.85 -13.22
C VAL A 200 -4.47 1.40 -13.47
N TRP A 201 -5.46 0.53 -13.69
CA TRP A 201 -5.24 -0.85 -14.10
C TRP A 201 -5.51 -1.03 -15.59
#